data_AF-A0A7X7ED04-F1
#
_entry.id   AF-A0A7X7ED04-F1
#
_cell.length_a   1.000
_cell.length_b   1.000
_cell.length_c   1.000
_cell.angle_alpha   90.00
_cell.angle_beta   90.00
_cell.angle_gamma   90.00
#
_symmetry.space_group_name_H-M   'P 1'
#
loop_
_entity.id
_entity.type
_entity.pdbx_description
1 polymer ?
#
loop_
_entity_poly.entity_id
_entity_poly.type
_entity_poly.pdbx_seq_one_letter_code
_entity_poly.pdbx_strand_id
1 'polypeptide(L)' 'NARNVLNAALVAKAKGLAVLGLTGKGGGALQAYCDVCLRVPEHETFKVQELHLPIYHWLCMEIEAALW' A
#
# COMPACT_ATOMS: atom_id res chain seq x y z
N ASN A 1 9.61 0.75 -5.08
CA ASN A 1 10.70 0.81 -6.09
C ASN A 1 10.23 0.53 -7.51
N ALA A 2 9.15 -0.23 -7.74
CA ALA A 2 8.55 -0.35 -9.06
C ALA A 2 8.18 1.03 -9.63
N ARG A 3 8.73 1.39 -10.81
CA ARG A 3 8.59 2.74 -11.41
C ARG A 3 7.14 3.05 -11.81
N ASN A 4 6.42 2.06 -12.31
CA ASN A 4 5.01 2.21 -12.67
C ASN A 4 4.13 2.57 -11.45
N VAL A 5 4.33 1.90 -10.31
CA VAL A 5 3.58 2.17 -9.07
C VAL A 5 3.92 3.55 -8.51
N LEU A 6 5.20 3.95 -8.58
CA LEU A 6 5.62 5.31 -8.19
C LEU A 6 4.96 6.37 -9.06
N ASN A 7 4.93 6.18 -10.38
CA ASN A 7 4.28 7.11 -11.30
C ASN A 7 2.77 7.20 -11.04
N ALA A 8 2.11 6.07 -10.72
CA ALA A 8 0.70 6.08 -10.33
C ALA A 8 0.46 6.90 -9.04
N ALA A 9 1.29 6.72 -8.02
CA ALA A 9 1.21 7.51 -6.78
C ALA A 9 1.42 9.01 -7.04
N LEU A 10 2.43 9.37 -7.85
CA LEU A 10 2.68 10.76 -8.24
C LEU A 10 1.47 11.39 -8.95
N VAL A 11 0.88 10.67 -9.90
CA VAL A 11 -0.33 11.13 -10.62
C VAL A 11 -1.52 11.25 -9.66
N ALA A 12 -1.70 10.31 -8.74
CA ALA A 12 -2.74 10.39 -7.72
C ALA A 12 -2.59 11.64 -6.84
N LYS A 13 -1.38 11.92 -6.35
CA LYS A 13 -1.08 13.13 -5.56
C LYS A 13 -1.29 14.41 -6.37
N ALA A 14 -0.86 14.44 -7.63
CA ALA A 14 -1.10 15.59 -8.52
C ALA A 14 -2.60 15.84 -8.77
N LYS A 15 -3.43 14.80 -8.66
CA LYS A 15 -4.90 14.88 -8.77
C LYS A 15 -5.61 15.14 -7.44
N GLY A 16 -4.87 15.32 -6.34
CA GLY A 16 -5.46 15.53 -5.01
C GLY A 16 -6.12 14.26 -4.41
N LEU A 17 -5.77 13.07 -4.90
CA LEU A 17 -6.26 11.80 -4.36
C LEU A 17 -5.40 11.33 -3.18
N ALA A 18 -6.04 10.65 -2.23
CA ALA A 18 -5.35 9.95 -1.16
C ALA A 18 -4.67 8.68 -1.69
N VAL A 19 -3.50 8.35 -1.16
CA VAL A 19 -2.71 7.18 -1.56
C VAL A 19 -2.41 6.29 -0.35
N LEU A 20 -2.98 5.08 -0.36
CA LEU A 20 -2.63 3.99 0.56
C LEU A 20 -1.65 3.05 -0.14
N GLY A 21 -0.43 2.90 0.39
CA GLY A 21 0.58 2.00 -0.15
C GLY A 21 0.73 0.73 0.69
N LEU A 22 0.85 -0.43 0.02
CA LEU A 22 1.25 -1.70 0.63
C LEU A 22 2.68 -2.04 0.19
N THR A 23 3.60 -2.21 1.14
CA THR A 23 5.01 -2.48 0.84
C THR A 23 5.63 -3.48 1.81
N GLY A 24 6.85 -3.94 1.51
CA GLY A 24 7.72 -4.60 2.50
C GLY A 24 8.32 -3.60 3.49
N LYS A 25 9.22 -4.08 4.36
CA LYS A 25 9.70 -3.40 5.58
C LYS A 25 10.27 -2.00 5.33
N GLY A 26 11.02 -1.83 4.23
CA GLY A 26 11.71 -0.58 3.93
C GLY A 26 10.84 0.53 3.35
N GLY A 27 9.61 0.25 2.89
CA GLY A 27 8.78 1.23 2.17
C GLY A 27 9.26 1.58 0.75
N GLY A 28 10.58 1.67 0.58
CA GLY A 28 11.23 2.15 -0.64
C GLY A 28 10.80 3.57 -0.97
N ALA A 29 10.99 3.98 -2.23
CA ALA A 29 10.62 5.32 -2.67
C ALA A 29 9.11 5.62 -2.58
N LEU A 30 8.24 4.60 -2.50
CA LEU A 30 6.79 4.78 -2.50
C LEU A 30 6.29 5.46 -1.22
N GLN A 31 6.93 5.20 -0.07
CA GLN A 31 6.49 5.73 1.22
C GLN A 31 6.42 7.27 1.26
N ALA A 32 7.24 7.96 0.47
CA ALA A 32 7.26 9.42 0.41
C ALA A 32 6.04 10.02 -0.33
N TYR A 33 5.30 9.19 -1.06
CA TYR A 33 4.15 9.61 -1.87
C TYR A 33 2.84 8.97 -1.40
N CYS A 34 2.88 8.24 -0.29
CA CYS A 34 1.70 7.68 0.36
C CYS A 34 1.25 8.59 1.51
N ASP A 35 -0.05 8.73 1.67
CA ASP A 35 -0.65 9.33 2.88
C ASP A 35 -0.58 8.32 4.03
N VAL A 36 -0.77 7.04 3.72
CA VAL A 36 -0.54 5.92 4.65
C VAL A 36 0.25 4.84 3.91
N CYS A 37 1.37 4.40 4.49
CA CYS A 37 2.20 3.33 3.95
C CYS A 37 2.22 2.15 4.92
N LEU A 38 1.45 1.11 4.61
CA LEU A 38 1.39 -0.14 5.37
C LEU A 38 2.60 -1.01 4.99
N ARG A 39 3.54 -1.13 5.92
CA ARG A 39 4.81 -1.84 5.73
C ARG A 39 4.79 -3.14 6.51
N VAL A 40 4.78 -4.26 5.80
CA VAL A 40 4.94 -5.57 6.46
C VAL A 40 6.40 -5.77 6.86
N PRO A 41 6.72 -6.46 7.98
CA PRO A 41 8.07 -6.55 8.51
C PRO A 41 8.99 -7.54 7.77
N GLU A 42 8.82 -7.69 6.45
CA GLU A 42 9.60 -8.62 5.62
C GLU A 42 10.24 -7.98 4.39
N HIS A 43 11.29 -8.64 3.88
CA HIS A 43 12.07 -8.19 2.72
C HIS A 43 11.90 -9.10 1.49
N GLU A 44 11.71 -10.40 1.68
CA GLU A 44 11.53 -11.33 0.57
C GLU A 44 10.18 -11.13 -0.09
N THR A 45 10.18 -10.85 -1.39
CA THR A 45 8.97 -10.51 -2.16
C THR A 45 7.82 -11.51 -1.95
N PHE A 46 8.10 -12.81 -1.95
CA PHE A 46 7.07 -13.83 -1.79
C PHE A 46 6.40 -13.76 -0.41
N LYS A 47 7.18 -13.57 0.67
CA LYS A 47 6.62 -13.38 2.02
C LYS A 47 5.87 -12.07 2.15
N VAL A 48 6.37 -11.01 1.51
CA VAL A 48 5.68 -9.71 1.50
C VAL A 48 4.29 -9.85 0.86
N GLN A 49 4.17 -10.60 -0.23
CA GLN A 49 2.89 -10.86 -0.88
C GLN A 49 1.94 -11.67 0.01
N GLU A 50 2.44 -12.73 0.66
CA GLU A 50 1.65 -13.53 1.63
C GLU A 50 1.14 -12.67 2.79
N LEU A 51 1.93 -11.71 3.28
CA LEU A 51 1.52 -10.80 4.35
C LEU A 51 0.61 -9.66 3.88
N HIS A 52 0.63 -9.30 2.59
CA HIS A 52 -0.33 -8.34 2.01
C HIS A 52 -1.74 -8.92 1.90
N LEU A 53 -1.88 -10.22 1.66
CA LEU A 53 -3.17 -10.88 1.49
C LEU A 53 -4.10 -10.74 2.72
N PRO A 54 -3.70 -11.06 3.97
CA PRO A 54 -4.55 -10.86 5.13
C PRO A 54 -4.84 -9.38 5.42
N ILE A 55 -3.91 -8.46 5.10
CA ILE A 55 -4.15 -7.01 5.23
C ILE A 55 -5.26 -6.58 4.27
N TYR A 56 -5.20 -7.02 3.01
CA TYR A 56 -6.24 -6.77 2.02
C TYR A 56 -7.61 -7.30 2.49
N HIS A 57 -7.67 -8.53 2.99
CA HIS A 57 -8.92 -9.11 3.50
C HIS A 57 -9.47 -8.33 4.71
N TRP A 58 -8.59 -7.94 5.64
CA TRP A 58 -9.01 -7.11 6.78
C TRP A 58 -9.56 -5.76 6.32
N LEU A 59 -8.92 -5.10 5.34
CA LEU A 59 -9.44 -3.85 4.76
C LEU A 59 -10.84 -4.04 4.17
N CYS A 60 -11.08 -5.13 3.43
CA CYS A 60 -12.41 -5.44 2.91
C CYS A 60 -13.44 -5.59 4.04
N MET A 61 -13.11 -6.37 5.08
CA MET A 61 -14.01 -6.59 6.22
C MET A 61 -14.37 -5.30 6.95
N GLU A 62 -13.38 -4.46 7.24
CA GLU A 62 -13.62 -3.19 7.96
C GLU A 62 -14.40 -2.19 7.12
N ILE A 63 -14.12 -2.12 5.81
CA ILE A 63 -14.87 -1.24 4.90
C ILE A 63 -16.33 -1.69 4.81
N GLU A 64 -16.58 -2.99 4.71
CA GLU A 64 -17.94 -3.55 4.71
C GLU A 64 -18.67 -3.22 6.01
N ALA A 65 -18.04 -3.48 7.16
CA ALA A 65 -18.63 -3.18 8.47
C ALA A 65 -18.85 -1.68 8.73
N ALA A 66 -18.09 -0.79 8.09
CA ALA A 66 -18.23 0.65 8.25
C ALA A 66 -19.28 1.29 7.33
N LEU A 67 -19.59 0.63 6.19
CA LEU A 67 -20.46 1.20 5.16
C LEU A 67 -21.82 0.50 5.04
N TRP A 68 -21.95 -0.73 5.50
CA TRP A 68 -23.17 -1.55 5.44
C TRP A 68 -23.68 -1.87 6.85
#